data_AF-A0A7K2X0J7-F1
#
_entry.id   AF-A0A7K2X0J7-F1
#
_cell.length_a   1.000
_cell.length_b   1.000
_cell.length_c   1.000
_cell.angle_alpha   90.00
_cell.angle_beta   90.00
_cell.angle_gamma   90.00
#
_symmetry.space_group_name_H-M   'P 1'
#
loop_
_entity.id
_entity.type
_entity.pdbx_description
1 polymer ?
#
loop_
_entity_poly.entity_id
_entity_poly.type
_entity_poly.pdbx_seq_one_letter_code
_entity_poly.pdbx_strand_id
1 'polypeptide(L)'
;MISRLRGRRTAAHQKSNPLAGLTVPTGAGLLTCRVLDPVNEPVRQAEFTVTDGNGRKIVSGETDPFGTIVAMVPNGEYRLAVSADSFSSYRGSVSIAEDGQHAGLGDITLQIAPSLPLPAPGEWEIEPAHSRIGFIARHIGLARVHGRFDNFAGAIRIGETIEQSAMHVIIGAASIDTNVQMRDDHLRSADFLDVANYPTLEFYSDRFAHRGGNNWAISGALTLHGVTRTVTLEAQYLGMGNGMEGETRVAVRASTELHREDYTVNWQSMLARGIAVVGSSIKIDLDIQIVPKG
;
A
#
# COMPACT_ATOMS: atom_id res chain seq x y z
N MET A 1 38.26 -66.19 19.32
CA MET A 1 37.68 -65.36 18.24
C MET A 1 36.81 -64.30 18.90
N ILE A 2 37.35 -63.12 19.25
CA ILE A 2 37.46 -61.89 18.44
C ILE A 2 36.08 -61.25 18.11
N SER A 3 35.93 -59.99 18.55
CA SER A 3 35.14 -58.89 17.93
C SER A 3 33.62 -58.84 18.18
N ARG A 4 32.96 -57.69 18.43
CA ARG A 4 33.34 -56.27 18.52
C ARG A 4 32.16 -55.52 19.15
N LEU A 5 32.44 -54.55 20.02
CA LEU A 5 31.54 -53.44 20.31
C LEU A 5 31.21 -52.69 19.01
N ARG A 6 29.93 -52.44 18.75
CA ARG A 6 29.47 -51.45 17.76
C ARG A 6 28.75 -50.33 18.50
N GLY A 7 29.52 -49.30 18.87
CA GLY A 7 28.96 -48.02 19.26
C GLY A 7 28.21 -47.40 18.08
N ARG A 8 26.93 -47.08 18.29
CA ARG A 8 26.14 -46.23 17.40
C ARG A 8 26.72 -44.81 17.46
N ARG A 9 27.50 -44.43 16.44
CA ARG A 9 27.76 -43.02 16.14
C ARG A 9 26.49 -42.45 15.51
N THR A 10 25.82 -41.57 16.22
CA THR A 10 24.83 -40.65 15.66
C THR A 10 25.53 -39.78 14.63
N ALA A 11 25.03 -39.77 13.40
CA ALA A 11 25.47 -38.85 12.37
C ALA A 11 25.05 -37.43 12.79
N ALA A 12 26.01 -36.64 13.26
CA ALA A 12 25.81 -35.21 13.43
C ALA A 12 25.62 -34.60 12.03
N HIS A 13 24.42 -34.06 11.76
CA HIS A 13 24.22 -33.18 10.62
C HIS A 13 25.12 -31.96 10.81
N GLN A 14 26.23 -31.94 10.09
CA GLN A 14 27.11 -30.79 9.99
C GLN A 14 26.34 -29.73 9.21
N LYS A 15 25.73 -28.76 9.92
CA LYS A 15 25.12 -27.58 9.31
C LYS A 15 26.24 -26.84 8.57
N SER A 16 26.30 -26.97 7.24
CA SER A 16 27.15 -26.11 6.41
C SER A 16 26.69 -24.68 6.62
N ASN A 17 27.55 -23.79 7.10
CA ASN A 17 27.24 -22.36 7.17
C ASN A 17 27.24 -21.81 5.73
N PRO A 18 26.09 -21.51 5.12
CA PRO A 18 26.01 -21.09 3.73
C PRO A 18 26.72 -19.74 3.48
N LEU A 19 27.08 -19.01 4.54
CA LEU A 19 27.78 -17.73 4.49
C LEU A 19 29.30 -17.87 4.60
N ALA A 20 29.84 -19.09 4.78
CA ALA A 20 31.28 -19.32 4.97
C ALA A 20 32.17 -18.90 3.77
N GLY A 21 31.57 -18.64 2.60
CA GLY A 21 32.28 -18.18 1.39
C GLY A 21 32.26 -16.65 1.17
N LEU A 22 31.55 -15.88 1.99
CA LEU A 22 31.49 -14.42 1.85
C LEU A 22 32.70 -13.75 2.52
N THR A 23 33.52 -13.05 1.73
CA THR A 23 34.61 -12.23 2.27
C THR A 23 34.06 -10.93 2.82
N VAL A 24 34.23 -10.72 4.12
CA VAL A 24 33.84 -9.47 4.80
C VAL A 24 35.06 -8.54 4.86
N PRO A 25 34.97 -7.27 4.40
CA PRO A 25 36.04 -6.31 4.52
C PRO A 25 36.45 -6.08 5.97
N THR A 26 37.73 -5.74 6.19
CA THR A 26 38.22 -5.34 7.51
C THR A 26 37.44 -4.13 8.02
N GLY A 27 36.93 -4.20 9.25
CA GLY A 27 36.12 -3.13 9.84
C GLY A 27 34.61 -3.23 9.54
N ALA A 28 34.16 -4.33 8.92
CA ALA A 28 32.75 -4.63 8.70
C ALA A 28 32.36 -6.01 9.23
N GLY A 29 31.06 -6.23 9.38
CA GLY A 29 30.45 -7.51 9.71
C GLY A 29 29.20 -7.78 8.90
N LEU A 30 28.75 -9.03 8.92
CA LEU A 30 27.48 -9.45 8.32
C LEU A 30 26.40 -9.50 9.41
N LEU A 31 25.33 -8.75 9.20
CA LEU A 31 24.07 -8.87 9.91
C LEU A 31 23.18 -9.84 9.14
N THR A 32 22.67 -10.87 9.83
CA THR A 32 21.60 -11.67 9.24
C THR A 32 20.51 -12.00 10.24
N CYS A 33 19.29 -12.10 9.73
CA CYS A 33 18.17 -12.67 10.45
C CYS A 33 17.18 -13.29 9.48
N ARG A 34 16.28 -14.11 10.03
CA ARG A 34 15.11 -14.60 9.30
C ARG A 34 13.86 -13.96 9.89
N VAL A 35 13.06 -13.32 9.06
CA VAL A 35 11.82 -12.67 9.45
C VAL A 35 10.68 -13.66 9.22
N LEU A 36 9.99 -14.00 10.29
CA LEU A 36 8.90 -14.97 10.31
C LEU A 36 7.60 -14.32 10.80
N ASP A 37 6.47 -14.87 10.40
CA ASP A 37 5.17 -14.55 10.97
C ASP A 37 4.90 -15.40 12.24
N PRO A 38 3.79 -15.16 12.98
CA PRO A 38 3.45 -15.93 14.18
C PRO A 38 3.21 -17.43 13.96
N VAL A 39 3.04 -17.88 12.72
CA VAL A 39 2.90 -19.31 12.37
C VAL A 39 4.19 -19.91 11.80
N ASN A 40 5.32 -19.18 11.90
CA ASN A 40 6.66 -19.55 11.46
C ASN A 40 6.85 -19.63 9.93
N GLU A 41 5.99 -18.97 9.16
CA GLU A 41 6.18 -18.81 7.72
C GLU A 41 7.06 -17.58 7.43
N PRO A 42 7.90 -17.63 6.38
CA PRO A 42 8.68 -16.47 5.95
C PRO A 42 7.83 -15.27 5.56
N VAL A 43 8.10 -14.12 6.17
CA VAL A 43 7.52 -12.85 5.72
C VAL A 43 8.31 -12.37 4.51
N ARG A 44 7.66 -12.35 3.35
CA ARG A 44 8.26 -11.88 2.09
C ARG A 44 8.12 -10.36 1.98
N GLN A 45 9.05 -9.74 1.26
CA GLN A 45 9.06 -8.29 1.01
C GLN A 45 8.95 -7.44 2.29
N ALA A 46 9.38 -7.95 3.44
CA ALA A 46 9.48 -7.14 4.64
C ALA A 46 10.62 -6.14 4.43
N GLU A 47 10.30 -4.85 4.49
CA GLU A 47 11.29 -3.80 4.44
C GLU A 47 12.10 -3.79 5.73
N PHE A 48 13.42 -3.66 5.60
CA PHE A 48 14.30 -3.46 6.74
C PHE A 48 15.13 -2.21 6.57
N THR A 49 15.48 -1.61 7.70
CA THR A 49 16.43 -0.50 7.76
C THR A 49 17.35 -0.67 8.96
N VAL A 50 18.65 -0.50 8.73
CA VAL A 50 19.67 -0.44 9.78
C VAL A 50 20.10 1.01 9.94
N THR A 51 20.01 1.54 11.16
CA THR A 51 20.42 2.90 11.51
C THR A 51 21.49 2.91 12.58
N ASP A 52 22.39 3.89 12.55
CA ASP A 52 23.37 4.11 13.62
C ASP A 52 22.74 4.80 14.85
N GLY A 53 23.55 5.02 15.90
CA GLY A 53 23.11 5.67 17.14
C GLY A 53 22.49 7.06 16.96
N ASN A 54 22.87 7.77 15.88
CA ASN A 54 22.35 9.10 15.53
C ASN A 54 21.10 9.03 14.63
N GLY A 55 20.61 7.82 14.32
CA GLY A 55 19.47 7.61 13.44
C GLY A 55 19.79 7.73 11.95
N ARG A 56 21.08 7.86 11.58
CA ARG A 56 21.46 7.89 10.16
C ARG A 56 21.30 6.48 9.58
N LYS A 57 20.62 6.40 8.43
CA LYS A 57 20.46 5.16 7.68
C LYS A 57 21.79 4.68 7.13
N ILE A 58 22.14 3.44 7.44
CA ILE A 58 23.35 2.76 6.95
C ILE A 58 22.99 1.90 5.75
N VAL A 59 21.94 1.10 5.86
CA VAL A 59 21.45 0.21 4.80
C VAL A 59 19.95 -0.02 4.96
N SER A 60 19.27 -0.21 3.84
CA SER A 60 17.87 -0.64 3.79
C SER A 60 17.69 -1.59 2.61
N GLY A 61 16.67 -2.44 2.70
CA GLY A 61 16.30 -3.36 1.63
C GLY A 61 15.03 -4.12 2.00
N GLU A 62 14.79 -5.22 1.30
CA GLU A 62 13.70 -6.14 1.58
C GLU A 62 14.26 -7.51 1.93
N THR A 63 13.51 -8.29 2.69
CA THR A 63 13.76 -9.73 2.85
C THR A 63 13.72 -10.45 1.51
N ASP A 64 14.55 -11.47 1.35
CA ASP A 64 14.42 -12.40 0.24
C ASP A 64 13.10 -13.22 0.29
N PRO A 65 12.78 -14.03 -0.73
CA PRO A 65 11.56 -14.86 -0.73
C PRO A 65 11.45 -15.88 0.42
N PHE A 66 12.53 -16.11 1.16
CA PHE A 66 12.61 -17.01 2.33
C PHE A 66 12.66 -16.25 3.67
N GLY A 67 12.40 -14.93 3.63
CA GLY A 67 12.34 -14.06 4.81
C GLY A 67 13.72 -13.65 5.32
N THR A 68 14.80 -13.91 4.58
CA THR A 68 16.16 -13.65 5.05
C THR A 68 16.55 -12.20 4.81
N ILE A 69 17.13 -11.58 5.82
CA ILE A 69 17.89 -10.34 5.70
C ILE A 69 19.37 -10.69 5.74
N VAL A 70 20.13 -10.19 4.79
CA VAL A 70 21.60 -10.21 4.80
C VAL A 70 22.09 -8.81 4.47
N ALA A 71 22.81 -8.21 5.41
CA ALA A 71 23.34 -6.87 5.24
C ALA A 71 24.77 -6.80 5.77
N MET A 72 25.66 -6.17 5.01
CA MET A 72 27.01 -5.88 5.46
C MET A 72 27.05 -4.45 5.99
N VAL A 73 27.49 -4.27 7.23
CA VAL A 73 27.58 -2.95 7.86
C VAL A 73 28.93 -2.80 8.57
N PRO A 74 29.44 -1.57 8.76
CA PRO A 74 30.66 -1.36 9.53
C PRO A 74 30.54 -1.89 10.95
N ASN A 75 31.67 -2.00 11.65
CA ASN A 75 31.66 -2.32 13.07
C ASN A 75 31.00 -1.19 13.87
N GLY A 76 30.19 -1.57 14.87
CA GLY A 76 29.50 -0.60 15.72
C GLY A 76 28.13 -1.07 16.20
N GLU A 77 27.44 -0.13 16.85
CA GLU A 77 26.10 -0.32 17.39
C GLU A 77 25.05 0.28 16.46
N TYR A 78 24.01 -0.52 16.19
CA TYR A 78 22.95 -0.18 15.27
C TYR A 78 21.57 -0.52 15.83
N ARG A 79 20.54 0.03 15.19
CA ARG A 79 19.15 -0.41 15.34
C ARG A 79 18.67 -1.01 14.03
N LEU A 80 18.17 -2.23 14.09
CA LEU A 80 17.42 -2.86 13.02
C LEU A 80 15.94 -2.55 13.21
N ALA A 81 15.31 -1.97 12.20
CA ALA A 81 13.86 -1.91 12.08
C ALA A 81 13.41 -2.84 10.95
N VAL A 82 12.36 -3.61 11.18
CA VAL A 82 11.72 -4.46 10.15
C VAL A 82 10.23 -4.14 10.13
N SER A 83 9.68 -3.89 8.96
CA SER A 83 8.26 -3.61 8.75
C SER A 83 7.74 -4.42 7.57
N ALA A 84 6.52 -4.92 7.71
CA ALA A 84 5.79 -5.59 6.66
C ALA A 84 4.31 -5.26 6.81
N ASP A 85 3.57 -5.31 5.71
CA ASP A 85 2.12 -5.11 5.74
C ASP A 85 1.47 -6.07 6.73
N SER A 86 0.50 -5.57 7.49
CA SER A 86 -0.26 -6.35 8.48
C SER A 86 0.48 -6.74 9.76
N PHE A 87 1.75 -6.34 9.90
CA PHE A 87 2.57 -6.62 11.08
C PHE A 87 2.97 -5.35 11.83
N SER A 88 3.08 -5.46 13.14
CA SER A 88 3.71 -4.44 13.97
C SER A 88 5.19 -4.34 13.61
N SER A 89 5.70 -3.12 13.40
CA SER A 89 7.12 -2.94 13.10
C SER A 89 7.99 -3.43 14.25
N TYR A 90 8.93 -4.32 13.94
CA TYR A 90 9.96 -4.74 14.88
C TYR A 90 11.07 -3.71 14.96
N ARG A 91 11.61 -3.49 16.16
CA ARG A 91 12.85 -2.74 16.39
C ARG A 91 13.73 -3.48 17.38
N GLY A 92 14.99 -3.70 17.02
CA GLY A 92 15.98 -4.35 17.87
C GLY A 92 17.34 -3.67 17.76
N SER A 93 18.15 -3.77 18.81
CA SER A 93 19.54 -3.33 18.77
C SER A 93 20.43 -4.43 18.19
N VAL A 94 21.44 -4.04 17.43
CA VAL A 94 22.41 -4.96 16.82
C VAL A 94 23.82 -4.41 17.01
N SER A 95 24.71 -5.22 17.55
CA SER A 95 26.11 -4.89 17.72
C SER A 95 26.94 -5.72 16.74
N ILE A 96 27.76 -5.05 15.94
CA ILE A 96 28.74 -5.70 15.05
C ILE A 96 30.12 -5.55 15.67
N ALA A 97 30.62 -6.66 16.23
CA ALA A 97 31.92 -6.71 16.88
C ALA A 97 33.09 -6.62 15.88
N GLU A 98 34.22 -6.12 16.37
CA GLU A 98 35.51 -6.30 15.69
C GLU A 98 35.85 -7.78 15.69
N ASP A 99 35.75 -8.42 14.51
CA ASP A 99 36.51 -9.63 14.07
C ASP A 99 35.81 -10.39 12.92
N GLY A 100 35.23 -9.69 11.93
CA GLY A 100 34.59 -10.34 10.77
C GLY A 100 33.46 -11.31 11.16
N GLN A 101 32.95 -11.19 12.38
CA GLN A 101 31.97 -12.11 12.94
C GLN A 101 30.59 -11.83 12.37
N HIS A 102 29.85 -12.93 12.22
CA HIS A 102 28.49 -12.96 11.77
C HIS A 102 27.55 -12.63 12.94
N ALA A 103 26.90 -11.47 12.91
CA ALA A 103 25.83 -11.12 13.83
C ALA A 103 24.52 -11.76 13.36
N GLY A 104 24.35 -13.04 13.69
CA GLY A 104 23.11 -13.75 13.49
C GLY A 104 22.11 -13.41 14.59
N LEU A 105 21.10 -12.60 14.29
CA LEU A 105 20.02 -12.27 15.25
C LEU A 105 19.01 -13.42 15.43
N GLY A 106 19.18 -14.50 14.66
CA GLY A 106 18.25 -15.62 14.63
C GLY A 106 16.95 -15.26 13.92
N ASP A 107 15.87 -15.84 14.41
CA ASP A 107 14.52 -15.63 13.89
C ASP A 107 13.87 -14.42 14.59
N ILE A 108 13.39 -13.48 13.79
CA ILE A 108 12.58 -12.34 14.23
C ILE A 108 11.13 -12.65 13.85
N THR A 109 10.32 -12.98 14.85
CA THR A 109 8.88 -13.21 14.65
C THR A 109 8.14 -11.88 14.73
N LEU A 110 7.64 -11.39 13.61
CA LEU A 110 6.77 -10.22 13.59
C LEU A 110 5.43 -10.56 14.25
N GLN A 111 4.89 -9.61 15.00
CA GLN A 111 3.57 -9.73 15.59
C GLN A 111 2.54 -9.11 14.66
N ILE A 112 1.36 -9.72 14.54
CA ILE A 112 0.26 -9.13 13.76
C ILE A 112 -0.04 -7.73 14.33
N ALA A 113 -0.18 -6.75 13.44
CA ALA A 113 -0.57 -5.41 13.83
C ALA A 113 -1.98 -5.48 14.43
N PRO A 114 -2.23 -4.89 15.62
CA PRO A 114 -3.59 -4.77 16.12
C PRO A 114 -4.43 -4.00 15.10
N SER A 115 -5.55 -4.59 14.68
CA SER A 115 -6.51 -3.89 13.83
C SER A 115 -7.27 -2.85 14.65
N LEU A 116 -7.59 -1.74 14.00
CA LEU A 116 -8.44 -0.71 14.61
C LEU A 116 -9.86 -1.28 14.79
N PRO A 117 -10.58 -0.87 15.85
CA PRO A 117 -11.99 -1.22 16.00
C PRO A 117 -12.76 -0.82 14.75
N LEU A 118 -13.58 -1.72 14.21
CA LEU A 118 -14.38 -1.47 13.02
C LEU A 118 -15.65 -0.69 13.39
N PRO A 119 -16.21 0.11 12.47
CA PRO A 119 -17.50 0.77 12.67
C PRO A 119 -18.64 -0.23 12.85
N ALA A 120 -19.67 0.19 13.58
CA ALA A 120 -20.89 -0.59 13.74
C ALA A 120 -21.59 -0.79 12.39
N PRO A 121 -22.25 -1.95 12.18
CA PRO A 121 -23.12 -2.17 11.04
C PRO A 121 -24.18 -1.08 10.93
N GLY A 122 -24.52 -0.68 9.71
CA GLY A 122 -25.49 0.37 9.46
C GLY A 122 -25.30 1.09 8.13
N GLU A 123 -26.12 2.12 7.92
CA GLU A 123 -26.04 3.01 6.77
C GLU A 123 -25.15 4.20 7.10
N TRP A 124 -24.22 4.49 6.20
CA TRP A 124 -23.26 5.57 6.28
C TRP A 124 -23.26 6.34 4.96
N GLU A 125 -22.81 7.58 5.01
CA GLU A 125 -22.65 8.42 3.83
C GLU A 125 -21.30 9.13 3.82
N ILE A 126 -20.76 9.35 2.63
CA ILE A 126 -19.57 10.19 2.45
C ILE A 126 -19.93 11.61 2.87
N GLU A 127 -19.15 12.16 3.78
CA GLU A 127 -19.23 13.56 4.16
C GLU A 127 -18.31 14.36 3.21
N PRO A 128 -18.85 15.19 2.29
CA PRO A 128 -18.03 15.76 1.22
C PRO A 128 -17.03 16.81 1.69
N ALA A 129 -17.32 17.55 2.78
CA ALA A 129 -16.48 18.66 3.22
C ALA A 129 -15.12 18.22 3.81
N HIS A 130 -15.01 16.99 4.30
CA HIS A 130 -13.78 16.38 4.81
C HIS A 130 -13.33 15.19 3.96
N SER A 131 -13.83 15.11 2.71
CA SER A 131 -13.46 14.09 1.75
C SER A 131 -12.82 14.71 0.51
N ARG A 132 -11.99 13.94 -0.19
CA ARG A 132 -11.31 14.35 -1.42
C ARG A 132 -11.21 13.17 -2.38
N ILE A 133 -11.58 13.43 -3.63
CA ILE A 133 -11.30 12.57 -4.78
C ILE A 133 -10.26 13.26 -5.65
N GLY A 134 -8.99 12.89 -5.49
CA GLY A 134 -7.87 13.46 -6.22
C GLY A 134 -7.37 12.55 -7.34
N PHE A 135 -6.77 13.17 -8.36
CA PHE A 135 -6.04 12.43 -9.38
C PHE A 135 -4.72 13.12 -9.76
N ILE A 136 -3.79 12.32 -10.27
CA ILE A 136 -2.50 12.76 -10.76
C ILE A 136 -2.26 12.14 -12.13
N ALA A 137 -2.13 13.00 -13.15
CA ALA A 137 -1.74 12.59 -14.49
C ALA A 137 -0.33 13.10 -14.82
N ARG A 138 0.40 12.38 -15.68
CA ARG A 138 1.70 12.86 -16.18
C ARG A 138 1.52 13.71 -17.42
N HIS A 139 2.14 14.88 -17.47
CA HIS A 139 2.25 15.72 -18.64
C HIS A 139 3.61 15.49 -19.31
N ILE A 140 3.61 15.05 -20.56
CA ILE A 140 4.75 14.67 -21.42
C ILE A 140 5.75 13.74 -20.73
N GLY A 141 5.28 12.89 -19.82
CA GLY A 141 6.10 11.98 -19.02
C GLY A 141 6.98 12.66 -17.95
N LEU A 142 7.00 14.00 -17.89
CA LEU A 142 7.89 14.80 -17.06
C LEU A 142 7.17 15.44 -15.87
N ALA A 143 6.20 16.32 -16.14
CA ALA A 143 5.51 17.08 -15.10
C ALA A 143 4.26 16.35 -14.59
N ARG A 144 3.81 16.67 -13.37
CA ARG A 144 2.57 16.13 -12.80
C ARG A 144 1.47 17.19 -12.88
N VAL A 145 0.31 16.80 -13.42
CA VAL A 145 -0.92 17.57 -13.36
C VAL A 145 -1.76 16.97 -12.24
N HIS A 146 -2.02 17.79 -11.22
CA HIS A 146 -2.90 17.43 -10.13
C HIS A 146 -4.30 17.96 -10.44
N GLY A 147 -5.30 17.13 -10.19
CA GLY A 147 -6.68 17.56 -10.24
C GLY A 147 -7.52 16.86 -9.18
N ARG A 148 -8.79 17.23 -9.13
CA ARG A 148 -9.78 16.68 -8.22
C ARG A 148 -11.18 16.80 -8.81
N PHE A 149 -12.14 16.15 -8.17
CA PHE A 149 -13.57 16.39 -8.36
C PHE A 149 -14.15 17.00 -7.09
N ASP A 150 -14.86 18.12 -7.23
CA ASP A 150 -15.40 18.88 -6.10
C ASP A 150 -16.88 18.54 -5.78
N ASN A 151 -17.56 17.78 -6.65
CA ASN A 151 -18.94 17.34 -6.43
C ASN A 151 -19.04 15.81 -6.47
N PHE A 152 -19.33 15.20 -5.33
CA PHE A 152 -19.54 13.77 -5.20
C PHE A 152 -20.42 13.46 -3.99
N ALA A 153 -21.06 12.30 -4.03
CA ALA A 153 -21.79 11.71 -2.91
C ALA A 153 -21.55 10.20 -2.90
N GLY A 154 -21.68 9.58 -1.74
CA GLY A 154 -21.61 8.14 -1.65
C GLY A 154 -22.40 7.61 -0.48
N ALA A 155 -23.04 6.46 -0.67
CA ALA A 155 -23.72 5.71 0.37
C ALA A 155 -22.95 4.40 0.62
N ILE A 156 -22.75 4.06 1.89
CA ILE A 156 -22.04 2.86 2.32
C ILE A 156 -22.93 2.13 3.33
N ARG A 157 -23.33 0.91 3.00
CA ARG A 157 -23.94 -0.01 3.97
C ARG A 157 -22.84 -0.89 4.55
N ILE A 158 -22.55 -0.72 5.82
CA ILE A 158 -21.62 -1.57 6.57
C ILE A 158 -22.40 -2.78 7.08
N GLY A 159 -21.94 -3.98 6.70
CA GLY A 159 -22.52 -5.25 7.14
C GLY A 159 -22.04 -5.69 8.53
N GLU A 160 -22.52 -6.83 9.01
CA GLU A 160 -22.04 -7.46 10.26
C GLU A 160 -20.54 -7.76 10.19
N THR A 161 -20.04 -8.05 8.99
CA THR A 161 -18.61 -8.01 8.67
C THR A 161 -18.38 -7.03 7.51
N ILE A 162 -17.16 -6.50 7.40
CA ILE A 162 -16.83 -5.54 6.32
C ILE A 162 -16.97 -6.20 4.95
N GLU A 163 -16.69 -7.50 4.83
CA GLU A 163 -16.88 -8.32 3.63
C GLU A 163 -18.34 -8.34 3.13
N GLN A 164 -19.31 -8.11 4.02
CA GLN A 164 -20.75 -8.03 3.69
C GLN A 164 -21.23 -6.60 3.39
N SER A 165 -20.31 -5.65 3.35
CA SER A 165 -20.60 -4.24 3.07
C SER A 165 -20.82 -3.99 1.59
N ALA A 166 -21.48 -2.88 1.27
CA ALA A 166 -21.65 -2.40 -0.09
C ALA A 166 -21.52 -0.87 -0.10
N MET A 167 -21.00 -0.32 -1.19
CA MET A 167 -20.96 1.11 -1.42
C MET A 167 -21.38 1.45 -2.84
N HIS A 168 -21.98 2.64 -2.98
CA HIS A 168 -22.25 3.28 -4.25
C HIS A 168 -21.79 4.75 -4.16
N VAL A 169 -20.94 5.17 -5.09
CA VAL A 169 -20.40 6.53 -5.17
C VAL A 169 -20.73 7.13 -6.53
N ILE A 170 -21.23 8.36 -6.53
CA ILE A 170 -21.53 9.15 -7.72
C ILE A 170 -20.67 10.41 -7.68
N ILE A 171 -19.99 10.71 -8.79
CA ILE A 171 -19.13 11.88 -8.94
C ILE A 171 -19.65 12.71 -10.12
N GLY A 172 -19.85 14.00 -9.91
CA GLY A 172 -20.23 14.92 -10.98
C GLY A 172 -19.05 15.20 -11.90
N ALA A 173 -19.10 14.73 -13.14
CA ALA A 173 -18.01 14.84 -14.11
C ALA A 173 -17.61 16.31 -14.38
N ALA A 174 -18.60 17.21 -14.38
CA ALA A 174 -18.39 18.64 -14.57
C ALA A 174 -17.59 19.32 -13.44
N SER A 175 -17.49 18.70 -12.26
CA SER A 175 -16.75 19.26 -11.12
C SER A 175 -15.24 19.02 -11.17
N ILE A 176 -14.73 18.49 -12.28
CA ILE A 176 -13.29 18.37 -12.49
C ILE A 176 -12.63 19.73 -12.37
N ASP A 177 -11.58 19.81 -11.55
CA ASP A 177 -10.77 21.02 -11.36
C ASP A 177 -9.28 20.66 -11.30
N THR A 178 -8.52 21.23 -12.21
CA THR A 178 -7.06 21.15 -12.28
C THR A 178 -6.39 22.50 -11.98
N ASN A 179 -7.16 23.45 -11.49
CA ASN A 179 -6.80 24.84 -11.20
C ASN A 179 -6.40 25.65 -12.45
N VAL A 180 -6.85 25.23 -13.63
CA VAL A 180 -6.58 25.89 -14.92
C VAL A 180 -7.85 25.85 -15.76
N GLN A 181 -8.64 26.92 -15.72
CA GLN A 181 -9.96 27.00 -16.34
C GLN A 181 -10.01 26.50 -17.78
N MET A 182 -9.07 26.94 -18.63
CA MET A 182 -9.02 26.51 -20.04
C MET A 182 -8.83 24.99 -20.20
N ARG A 183 -8.03 24.38 -19.32
CA ARG A 183 -7.86 22.92 -19.31
C ARG A 183 -9.11 22.23 -18.80
N ASP A 184 -9.73 22.75 -17.74
CA ASP A 184 -10.95 22.18 -17.18
C ASP A 184 -12.12 22.24 -18.16
N ASP A 185 -12.27 23.34 -18.91
CA ASP A 185 -13.26 23.48 -19.98
C ASP A 185 -13.05 22.45 -21.08
N HIS A 186 -11.79 22.20 -21.47
CA HIS A 186 -11.47 21.17 -22.45
C HIS A 186 -11.73 19.75 -21.90
N LEU A 187 -11.36 19.47 -20.65
CA LEU A 187 -11.61 18.18 -20.00
C LEU A 187 -13.11 17.88 -19.89
N ARG A 188 -13.96 18.89 -19.73
CA ARG A 188 -15.43 18.74 -19.71
C ARG A 188 -16.04 18.51 -21.10
N SER A 189 -15.36 18.90 -22.17
CA SER A 189 -15.89 18.85 -23.54
C SER A 189 -16.06 17.43 -24.07
N ALA A 190 -16.76 17.31 -25.21
CA ALA A 190 -16.95 16.06 -25.94
C ALA A 190 -15.64 15.39 -26.41
N ASP A 191 -14.52 16.12 -26.41
CA ASP A 191 -13.21 15.57 -26.76
C ASP A 191 -12.58 14.77 -25.58
N PHE A 192 -13.15 14.81 -24.37
CA PHE A 192 -12.59 14.11 -23.19
C PHE A 192 -13.63 13.45 -22.26
N LEU A 193 -14.22 14.14 -21.28
CA LEU A 193 -15.24 13.55 -20.38
C LEU A 193 -16.66 13.62 -20.94
N ASP A 194 -16.89 14.46 -21.94
CA ASP A 194 -18.20 14.66 -22.58
C ASP A 194 -19.34 14.79 -21.54
N VAL A 195 -19.20 15.75 -20.63
CA VAL A 195 -20.07 15.85 -19.44
C VAL A 195 -21.54 16.16 -19.79
N ALA A 196 -21.81 16.55 -21.04
CA ALA A 196 -23.16 16.73 -21.55
C ALA A 196 -23.88 15.38 -21.76
N ASN A 197 -23.15 14.36 -22.24
CA ASN A 197 -23.69 13.02 -22.47
C ASN A 197 -23.42 12.05 -21.30
N TYR A 198 -22.31 12.26 -20.57
CA TYR A 198 -21.90 11.45 -19.42
C TYR A 198 -21.68 12.34 -18.19
N PRO A 199 -22.77 12.82 -17.54
CA PRO A 199 -22.67 13.80 -16.46
C PRO A 199 -22.08 13.24 -15.17
N THR A 200 -22.06 11.91 -15.00
CA THR A 200 -21.59 11.23 -13.79
C THR A 200 -20.52 10.19 -14.07
N LEU A 201 -19.62 10.01 -13.09
CA LEU A 201 -18.83 8.79 -12.92
C LEU A 201 -19.45 8.03 -11.74
N GLU A 202 -19.63 6.72 -11.89
CA GLU A 202 -20.30 5.90 -10.86
C GLU A 202 -19.46 4.68 -10.49
N PHE A 203 -19.29 4.43 -9.20
CA PHE A 203 -18.62 3.26 -8.67
C PHE A 203 -19.55 2.45 -7.77
N TYR A 204 -19.71 1.16 -8.07
CA TYR A 204 -20.44 0.20 -7.25
C TYR A 204 -19.49 -0.90 -6.77
N SER A 205 -19.33 -1.07 -5.46
CA SER A 205 -18.50 -2.16 -4.94
C SER A 205 -19.13 -3.53 -5.16
N ASP A 206 -18.29 -4.53 -5.43
CA ASP A 206 -18.69 -5.94 -5.47
C ASP A 206 -18.09 -6.76 -4.33
N ARG A 207 -16.92 -6.38 -3.81
CA ARG A 207 -16.16 -7.17 -2.84
C ARG A 207 -15.25 -6.31 -1.99
N PHE A 208 -15.29 -6.57 -0.69
CA PHE A 208 -14.31 -6.10 0.28
C PHE A 208 -13.47 -7.30 0.71
N ALA A 209 -12.15 -7.18 0.64
CA ALA A 209 -11.23 -8.24 1.04
C ALA A 209 -10.17 -7.70 2.00
N HIS A 210 -10.08 -8.28 3.20
CA HIS A 210 -9.06 -7.91 4.17
C HIS A 210 -7.67 -8.25 3.62
N ARG A 211 -6.76 -7.28 3.67
CA ARG A 211 -5.34 -7.45 3.28
C ARG A 211 -4.41 -7.51 4.51
N GLY A 212 -5.01 -7.55 5.70
CA GLY A 212 -4.33 -7.62 6.99
C GLY A 212 -4.05 -6.24 7.59
N GLY A 213 -3.87 -6.21 8.93
CA GLY A 213 -3.87 -4.96 9.68
C GLY A 213 -5.13 -4.14 9.41
N ASN A 214 -4.96 -2.90 8.97
CA ASN A 214 -6.04 -1.99 8.57
C ASN A 214 -6.21 -1.86 7.05
N ASN A 215 -5.56 -2.72 6.27
CA ASN A 215 -5.57 -2.65 4.82
C ASN A 215 -6.68 -3.54 4.23
N TRP A 216 -7.30 -3.06 3.18
CA TRP A 216 -8.43 -3.68 2.49
C TRP A 216 -8.30 -3.47 0.98
N ALA A 217 -8.69 -4.47 0.20
CA ALA A 217 -8.93 -4.30 -1.23
C ALA A 217 -10.45 -4.19 -1.45
N ILE A 218 -10.89 -3.13 -2.12
CA ILE A 218 -12.30 -2.89 -2.44
C ILE A 218 -12.44 -2.93 -3.96
N SER A 219 -12.98 -4.02 -4.47
CA SER A 219 -13.25 -4.18 -5.90
C SER A 219 -14.66 -3.69 -6.23
N GLY A 220 -14.84 -3.21 -7.45
CA GLY A 220 -16.13 -2.75 -7.93
C GLY A 220 -16.15 -2.33 -9.38
N ALA A 221 -17.35 -2.07 -9.89
CA ALA A 221 -17.58 -1.58 -11.24
C ALA A 221 -17.52 -0.05 -11.27
N LEU A 222 -16.53 0.50 -11.97
CA LEU A 222 -16.45 1.93 -12.29
C LEU A 222 -17.00 2.17 -13.69
N THR A 223 -18.01 3.02 -13.81
CA THR A 223 -18.52 3.55 -15.08
C THR A 223 -17.99 4.96 -15.29
N LEU A 224 -17.30 5.16 -16.40
CA LEU A 224 -16.71 6.44 -16.79
C LEU A 224 -16.86 6.57 -18.31
N HIS A 225 -17.41 7.71 -18.77
CA HIS A 225 -17.63 7.99 -20.20
C HIS A 225 -18.37 6.85 -20.93
N GLY A 226 -19.42 6.33 -20.30
CA GLY A 226 -20.27 5.25 -20.84
C GLY A 226 -19.63 3.86 -20.87
N VAL A 227 -18.41 3.69 -20.36
CA VAL A 227 -17.73 2.38 -20.30
C VAL A 227 -17.58 1.95 -18.84
N THR A 228 -17.95 0.69 -18.57
CA THR A 228 -17.81 0.09 -17.24
C THR A 228 -16.63 -0.87 -17.19
N ARG A 229 -15.77 -0.73 -16.17
CA ARG A 229 -14.63 -1.62 -15.91
C ARG A 229 -14.56 -1.97 -14.43
N THR A 230 -14.02 -3.15 -14.13
CA THR A 230 -13.68 -3.51 -12.75
C THR A 230 -12.42 -2.76 -12.31
N VAL A 231 -12.50 -2.10 -11.17
CA VAL A 231 -11.40 -1.38 -10.52
C VAL A 231 -11.26 -1.89 -9.09
N THR A 232 -10.04 -1.99 -8.59
CA THR A 232 -9.75 -2.32 -7.20
C THR A 232 -9.09 -1.14 -6.51
N LEU A 233 -9.71 -0.67 -5.44
CA LEU A 233 -9.14 0.34 -4.56
C LEU A 233 -8.31 -0.36 -3.48
N GLU A 234 -7.04 0.02 -3.35
CA GLU A 234 -6.22 -0.33 -2.20
C GLU A 234 -6.52 0.69 -1.09
N ALA A 235 -7.25 0.23 -0.08
CA ALA A 235 -7.80 1.05 1.00
C ALA A 235 -7.10 0.76 2.33
N GLN A 236 -6.85 1.82 3.09
CA GLN A 236 -6.35 1.79 4.46
C GLN A 236 -7.38 2.44 5.37
N TYR A 237 -7.92 1.66 6.30
CA TYR A 237 -8.78 2.15 7.36
C TYR A 237 -7.94 2.90 8.41
N LEU A 238 -8.28 4.16 8.65
CA LEU A 238 -7.53 5.05 9.55
C LEU A 238 -8.13 5.12 10.95
N GLY A 239 -9.30 4.52 11.15
CA GLY A 239 -9.98 4.45 12.44
C GLY A 239 -11.26 5.27 12.50
N MET A 240 -11.86 5.23 13.70
CA MET A 240 -12.98 6.07 14.08
C MET A 240 -12.52 7.24 14.93
N GLY A 241 -13.21 8.36 14.79
CA GLY A 241 -13.12 9.51 15.68
C GLY A 241 -14.51 10.11 15.90
N ASN A 242 -14.57 11.16 16.71
CA ASN A 242 -15.78 11.97 16.86
C ASN A 242 -15.51 13.34 16.24
N GLY A 243 -16.51 13.88 15.55
CA GLY A 243 -16.49 15.27 15.12
C GLY A 243 -16.73 16.24 16.27
N MET A 244 -16.75 17.53 15.95
CA MET A 244 -16.90 18.59 16.95
C MET A 244 -18.25 18.53 17.68
N GLU A 245 -19.29 17.96 17.06
CA GLU A 245 -20.62 17.84 17.63
C GLU A 245 -20.85 16.46 18.27
N GLY A 246 -19.80 15.63 18.35
CA GLY A 246 -19.82 14.30 18.95
C GLY A 246 -20.29 13.19 18.00
N GLU A 247 -20.56 13.52 16.74
CA GLU A 247 -20.95 12.57 15.71
C GLU A 247 -19.79 11.64 15.35
N THR A 248 -20.06 10.34 15.26
CA THR A 248 -19.04 9.36 14.88
C THR A 248 -18.61 9.58 13.43
N ARG A 249 -17.30 9.52 13.19
CA ARG A 249 -16.68 9.65 11.87
C ARG A 249 -15.74 8.49 11.64
N VAL A 250 -15.70 7.98 10.42
CA VAL A 250 -14.77 6.95 9.98
C VAL A 250 -13.89 7.54 8.89
N ALA A 251 -12.58 7.34 8.99
CA ALA A 251 -11.63 7.82 8.00
C ALA A 251 -10.99 6.65 7.23
N VAL A 252 -10.92 6.80 5.90
CA VAL A 252 -10.31 5.84 4.99
C VAL A 252 -9.44 6.59 3.99
N ARG A 253 -8.23 6.11 3.76
CA ARG A 253 -7.44 6.49 2.59
C ARG A 253 -7.54 5.37 1.57
N ALA A 254 -7.66 5.70 0.28
CA ALA A 254 -7.62 4.69 -0.77
C ALA A 254 -6.91 5.20 -2.02
N SER A 255 -6.39 4.26 -2.82
CA SER A 255 -5.75 4.61 -4.09
C SER A 255 -5.97 3.52 -5.15
N THR A 256 -5.87 3.93 -6.41
CA THR A 256 -5.83 3.02 -7.57
C THR A 256 -5.10 3.71 -8.72
N GLU A 257 -4.77 2.96 -9.75
CA GLU A 257 -4.36 3.49 -11.05
C GLU A 257 -5.40 3.14 -12.10
N LEU A 258 -5.75 4.09 -12.96
CA LEU A 258 -6.65 3.91 -14.09
C LEU A 258 -5.89 4.18 -15.38
N HIS A 259 -6.24 3.47 -16.46
CA HIS A 259 -5.75 3.77 -17.80
C HIS A 259 -6.90 4.36 -18.62
N ARG A 260 -6.70 5.57 -19.15
CA ARG A 260 -7.76 6.30 -19.86
C ARG A 260 -8.25 5.58 -21.12
N GLU A 261 -7.38 4.79 -21.76
CA GLU A 261 -7.70 3.99 -22.94
C GLU A 261 -8.78 2.94 -22.66
N ASP A 262 -8.88 2.46 -21.41
CA ASP A 262 -9.88 1.45 -21.03
C ASP A 262 -11.31 1.97 -21.11
N TYR A 263 -11.47 3.30 -21.11
CA TYR A 263 -12.76 4.01 -21.09
C TYR A 263 -13.04 4.77 -22.39
N THR A 264 -12.34 4.43 -23.48
CA THR A 264 -12.52 5.05 -24.81
C THR A 264 -12.22 6.55 -24.83
N VAL A 265 -11.49 7.06 -23.83
CA VAL A 265 -10.98 8.44 -23.81
C VAL A 265 -9.70 8.48 -24.66
N ASN A 266 -9.90 8.45 -25.98
CA ASN A 266 -8.86 8.15 -26.96
C ASN A 266 -8.06 9.36 -27.44
N TRP A 267 -6.80 9.09 -27.76
CA TRP A 267 -5.70 10.05 -27.97
C TRP A 267 -5.60 10.60 -29.39
N GLN A 268 -6.08 9.87 -30.40
CA GLN A 268 -5.87 10.22 -31.82
C GLN A 268 -6.50 11.58 -32.22
N SER A 269 -7.54 12.04 -31.52
CA SER A 269 -8.16 13.36 -31.75
C SER A 269 -7.38 14.51 -31.12
N MET A 270 -6.61 14.29 -30.04
CA MET A 270 -5.92 15.35 -29.27
C MET A 270 -4.59 15.80 -29.90
N LEU A 271 -3.85 14.88 -30.55
CA LEU A 271 -2.60 15.20 -31.26
C LEU A 271 -2.80 16.22 -32.39
N ALA A 272 -3.96 16.19 -33.06
CA ALA A 272 -4.28 17.13 -34.14
C ALA A 272 -4.49 18.58 -33.64
N ARG A 273 -4.66 18.80 -32.33
CA ARG A 273 -5.01 20.09 -31.74
C ARG A 273 -3.94 20.69 -30.81
N GLY A 274 -2.73 20.11 -30.77
CA GLY A 274 -1.58 20.70 -30.06
C GLY A 274 -1.66 20.65 -28.53
N ILE A 275 -2.51 19.79 -27.97
CA ILE A 275 -2.64 19.62 -26.52
C ILE A 275 -1.57 18.63 -26.05
N ALA A 276 -0.70 19.14 -25.20
CA ALA A 276 0.48 18.44 -24.74
C ALA A 276 0.14 17.13 -24.01
N VAL A 277 0.95 16.11 -24.32
CA VAL A 277 0.75 14.68 -24.03
C VAL A 277 0.38 14.42 -22.58
N VAL A 278 -0.83 13.93 -22.31
CA VAL A 278 -1.17 13.38 -20.99
C VAL A 278 -0.92 11.87 -21.01
N GLY A 279 -0.18 11.36 -20.02
CA GLY A 279 0.11 9.95 -19.86
C GLY A 279 -1.18 9.12 -19.80
N SER A 280 -1.09 7.87 -20.27
CA SER A 280 -2.20 6.90 -20.25
C SER A 280 -2.66 6.57 -18.82
N SER A 281 -1.69 6.47 -17.90
CA SER A 281 -1.90 6.22 -16.48
C SER A 281 -2.32 7.46 -15.70
N ILE A 282 -3.41 7.31 -14.96
CA ILE A 282 -3.94 8.30 -14.04
C ILE A 282 -3.97 7.66 -12.65
N LYS A 283 -3.15 8.18 -11.74
CA LYS A 283 -3.20 7.78 -10.33
C LYS A 283 -4.40 8.45 -9.67
N ILE A 284 -5.17 7.70 -8.90
CA ILE A 284 -6.27 8.17 -8.09
C ILE A 284 -5.86 8.07 -6.62
N ASP A 285 -6.07 9.15 -5.88
CA ASP A 285 -5.81 9.25 -4.45
C ASP A 285 -7.07 9.78 -3.75
N LEU A 286 -7.55 9.02 -2.78
CA LEU A 286 -8.79 9.27 -2.04
C LEU A 286 -8.46 9.45 -0.55
N ASP A 287 -8.97 10.51 0.05
CA ASP A 287 -9.02 10.70 1.50
C ASP A 287 -10.50 10.92 1.83
N ILE A 288 -11.15 9.95 2.47
CA ILE A 288 -12.61 9.91 2.62
C ILE A 288 -12.96 9.88 4.09
N GLN A 289 -13.93 10.70 4.48
CA GLN A 289 -14.66 10.56 5.73
C GLN A 289 -16.11 10.14 5.45
N ILE A 290 -16.59 9.20 6.25
CA ILE A 290 -18.01 8.81 6.27
C ILE A 290 -18.59 9.08 7.65
N VAL A 291 -19.88 9.41 7.67
CA VAL A 291 -20.69 9.61 8.88
C VAL A 291 -21.91 8.69 8.84
N PRO A 292 -22.48 8.30 9.99
CA PRO A 292 -23.75 7.58 10.01
C PRO A 292 -24.79 8.37 9.22
N LYS A 293 -25.57 7.67 8.40
CA LYS A 293 -26.68 8.28 7.68
C LYS A 293 -27.76 8.68 8.69
N GLY A 294 -28.18 9.95 8.63
CA GLY A 294 -29.23 10.51 9.49
C GLY A 294 -30.62 9.92 9.23
#